data_AF-A0A482V8J0-F1
#
_entry.id   AF-A0A482V8J0-F1
#
_cell.length_a   1.000
_cell.length_b   1.000
_cell.length_c   1.000
_cell.angle_alpha   90.00
_cell.angle_beta   90.00
_cell.angle_gamma   90.00
#
_symmetry.space_group_name_H-M   'P 1'
#
loop_
_entity.id
_entity.type
_entity.pdbx_description
1 polymer ?
#
loop_
_entity_poly.entity_id
_entity_poly.type
_entity_poly.pdbx_seq_one_letter_code
_entity_poly.pdbx_strand_id
1 'polypeptide(L)'
;MLDDGSTIYKLGDFGTARELPEGQNFTSLHGTEPYLHPHMYKACFFRDADQQFGANTDLWSIGVTLYHIATGLLPFRVYDRSTMLTIFSEMKRNEGIISAVQDRNSGRVDFLKELPETSRLSFGLKRLVTPMIAGLFIHDDHWRQWTFTRYYEEVQRVVSARLIHVFHVHKLQLLKVYVKSDENSADFHSFIREQTEIDYKDQIFFHKSKLVVTFNDNNLPCDGECVFLLNRGSNDLEPSSNIPLVYENLSNFKTKFMSSGQDIQLAYFACRDLVMCKRLMEYQCMVCKYFRCFVQDFCEYSKEELKELRKIYQQLLEKYANTDTYVKILDKIRRVSQTNNVCFIKIFEKFTESFALEVDKVLDNLVKFTTETDFNNKCSDSYLKTVEKELTDMKNLYKNLTRVKMNKQHYDRDKIKIVHCVHTILMILTDKMEPHFEIFVNMIKNWYKCDFSDHLRYLGVLKKHLNHYKKSLDKFERDIEVESDKNMELILNSQKSVICEQKLIATLRRHKAESVDINSLIEENKRLTAQMSDLTLHLHEMKY
;
A
#
# COMPACT_ATOMS: atom_id res chain seq x y z
N MET A 1 7.77 -22.11 23.12
CA MET A 1 7.88 -21.66 21.72
C MET A 1 8.33 -22.85 20.91
N LEU A 2 7.83 -22.98 19.68
CA LEU A 2 8.34 -23.95 18.72
C LEU A 2 9.72 -23.51 18.21
N ASP A 3 10.39 -24.40 17.50
CA ASP A 3 11.74 -24.16 16.96
C ASP A 3 11.78 -23.02 15.94
N ASP A 4 10.63 -22.68 15.34
CA ASP A 4 10.44 -21.53 14.43
C ASP A 4 10.16 -20.20 15.18
N GLY A 5 10.17 -20.21 16.51
CA GLY A 5 9.87 -19.04 17.34
C GLY A 5 8.36 -18.79 17.54
N SER A 6 7.47 -19.61 16.98
CA SER A 6 6.03 -19.47 17.18
C SER A 6 5.62 -19.90 18.60
N THR A 7 4.51 -19.34 19.09
CA THR A 7 3.99 -19.63 20.42
C THR A 7 2.82 -20.60 20.33
N ILE A 8 2.91 -21.71 21.07
CA ILE A 8 1.78 -22.63 21.27
C ILE A 8 1.03 -22.22 22.52
N TYR A 9 -0.25 -21.91 22.37
CA TYR A 9 -1.18 -21.72 23.47
C TYR A 9 -1.84 -23.06 23.81
N LYS A 10 -1.83 -23.41 25.10
CA LYS A 10 -2.46 -24.64 25.60
C LYS A 10 -3.52 -24.27 26.63
N LEU A 11 -4.68 -24.92 26.56
CA LEU A 11 -5.68 -24.86 27.62
C LEU A 11 -5.21 -25.70 28.81
N GLY A 12 -5.56 -25.26 30.02
CA GLY A 12 -5.22 -25.93 31.27
C GLY A 12 -6.18 -25.52 32.38
N ASP A 13 -5.98 -26.08 33.57
CA ASP A 13 -6.82 -25.84 34.76
C ASP A 13 -8.29 -26.24 34.55
N PHE A 14 -8.51 -27.51 34.22
CA PHE A 14 -9.86 -28.10 34.04
C PHE A 14 -10.54 -28.49 35.37
N GLY A 15 -10.10 -27.95 36.52
CA GLY A 15 -10.59 -28.35 37.84
C GLY A 15 -12.09 -28.07 38.06
N THR A 16 -12.67 -27.16 37.29
CA THR A 16 -14.10 -26.81 37.28
C THR A 16 -14.81 -27.24 35.99
N ALA A 17 -14.10 -27.90 35.07
CA ALA A 17 -14.68 -28.36 33.82
C ALA A 17 -15.61 -29.56 34.06
N ARG A 18 -16.61 -29.70 33.19
CA ARG A 18 -17.61 -30.77 33.28
C ARG A 18 -17.82 -31.38 31.91
N GLU A 19 -17.85 -32.71 31.85
CA GLU A 19 -18.33 -33.42 30.68
C GLU A 19 -19.86 -33.36 30.66
N LEU A 20 -20.40 -32.83 29.57
CA LEU A 20 -21.85 -32.72 29.36
C LEU A 20 -22.23 -33.58 28.16
N PRO A 21 -23.09 -34.59 28.35
CA PRO A 21 -23.72 -35.29 27.24
C PRO A 21 -24.52 -34.30 26.37
N GLU A 22 -24.67 -34.63 25.09
CA GLU A 22 -25.38 -33.78 24.14
C GLU A 22 -26.80 -33.44 24.61
N GLY A 23 -27.14 -32.16 24.61
CA GLY A 23 -28.45 -31.65 25.06
C GLY A 23 -28.64 -31.57 26.57
N GLN A 24 -27.63 -31.89 27.39
CA GLN A 24 -27.71 -31.71 28.84
C GLN A 24 -27.27 -30.32 29.31
N ASN A 25 -27.88 -29.89 30.41
CA ASN A 25 -27.56 -28.64 31.10
C ASN A 25 -26.89 -28.89 32.45
N PHE A 26 -26.26 -27.86 33.00
CA PHE A 26 -25.71 -27.84 34.35
C PHE A 26 -26.31 -26.69 35.18
N THR A 27 -26.16 -26.78 36.50
CA THR A 27 -26.65 -25.78 37.48
C THR A 27 -25.54 -25.20 38.36
N SER A 28 -24.31 -25.73 38.23
CA SER A 28 -23.18 -25.31 39.05
C SER A 28 -22.72 -23.89 38.72
N LEU A 29 -22.66 -23.03 39.74
CA LEU A 29 -22.25 -21.64 39.62
C LEU A 29 -20.74 -21.49 39.90
N HIS A 30 -19.92 -21.68 38.88
CA HIS A 30 -18.47 -21.46 38.93
C HIS A 30 -18.04 -20.52 37.80
N GLY A 31 -17.07 -19.64 38.08
CA GLY A 31 -16.42 -18.80 37.06
C GLY A 31 -15.90 -17.48 37.60
N THR A 32 -15.16 -16.77 36.76
CA THR A 32 -14.54 -15.48 37.09
C THR A 32 -15.46 -14.35 36.65
N GLU A 33 -15.87 -13.48 37.59
CA GLU A 33 -16.95 -12.47 37.41
C GLU A 33 -16.99 -11.78 36.03
N PRO A 34 -15.90 -11.22 35.47
CA PRO A 34 -15.95 -10.50 34.19
C PRO A 34 -16.18 -11.38 32.96
N TYR A 35 -16.02 -12.70 33.08
CA TYR A 35 -16.12 -13.68 32.00
C TYR A 35 -17.40 -14.52 32.09
N LEU A 36 -18.23 -14.29 33.11
CA LEU A 36 -19.47 -15.04 33.30
C LEU A 36 -20.50 -14.66 32.24
N HIS A 37 -21.16 -15.67 31.69
CA HIS A 37 -22.33 -15.52 30.85
C HIS A 37 -23.45 -14.75 31.58
N PRO A 38 -24.26 -13.90 30.91
CA PRO A 38 -25.28 -13.07 31.57
C PRO A 38 -26.25 -13.83 32.48
N HIS A 39 -26.74 -15.00 32.05
CA HIS A 39 -27.56 -15.89 32.87
C HIS A 39 -26.84 -16.36 34.14
N MET A 40 -25.60 -16.84 34.02
CA MET A 40 -24.79 -17.25 35.18
C MET A 40 -24.49 -16.07 36.11
N TYR A 41 -24.24 -14.88 35.55
CA TYR A 41 -24.01 -13.66 36.33
C TYR A 41 -25.24 -13.31 37.18
N LYS A 42 -26.45 -13.36 36.59
CA LYS A 42 -27.71 -13.14 37.31
C LYS A 42 -27.92 -14.18 38.42
N ALA A 43 -27.70 -15.45 38.13
CA ALA A 43 -27.81 -16.52 39.13
C ALA A 43 -26.82 -16.35 40.29
N CYS A 44 -25.56 -16.01 40.00
CA CYS A 44 -24.51 -15.81 41.01
C CYS A 44 -24.76 -14.62 41.94
N PHE A 45 -25.21 -13.48 41.40
CA PHE A 45 -25.22 -12.21 42.16
C PHE A 45 -26.61 -11.68 42.50
N PHE A 46 -27.66 -12.14 41.81
CA PHE A 46 -29.03 -11.63 41.95
C PHE A 46 -30.06 -12.71 42.32
N ARG A 47 -29.60 -13.93 42.65
CA ARG A 47 -30.43 -15.05 43.15
C ARG A 47 -31.53 -15.49 42.18
N ASP A 48 -31.23 -15.43 40.88
CA ASP A 48 -32.06 -16.01 39.81
C ASP A 48 -31.79 -17.52 39.73
N ALA A 49 -32.33 -18.27 40.71
CA ALA A 49 -31.81 -19.59 41.13
C ALA A 49 -32.27 -20.80 40.29
N ASP A 50 -33.22 -20.63 39.37
CA ASP A 50 -33.81 -21.75 38.59
C ASP A 50 -33.25 -21.86 37.17
N GLN A 51 -32.09 -21.25 36.90
CA GLN A 51 -31.50 -21.26 35.57
C GLN A 51 -30.64 -22.50 35.32
N GLN A 52 -30.98 -23.22 34.25
CA GLN A 52 -30.14 -24.26 33.67
C GLN A 52 -29.24 -23.66 32.58
N PHE A 53 -27.97 -24.04 32.59
CA PHE A 53 -26.97 -23.53 31.66
C PHE A 53 -26.53 -24.62 30.69
N GLY A 54 -26.44 -24.30 29.40
CA GLY A 54 -25.91 -25.21 28.38
C GLY A 54 -24.45 -24.91 28.06
N ALA A 55 -23.81 -25.77 27.26
CA ALA A 55 -22.40 -25.62 26.87
C ALA A 55 -22.07 -24.28 26.15
N ASN A 56 -23.06 -23.61 25.55
CA ASN A 56 -22.86 -22.34 24.86
C ASN A 56 -22.46 -21.18 25.79
N THR A 57 -22.52 -21.34 27.12
CA THR A 57 -22.00 -20.33 28.07
C THR A 57 -20.51 -20.04 27.86
N ASP A 58 -19.75 -21.00 27.35
CA ASP A 58 -18.32 -20.86 27.09
C ASP A 58 -18.03 -19.93 25.90
N LEU A 59 -18.96 -19.81 24.95
CA LEU A 59 -18.80 -18.88 23.82
C LEU A 59 -18.76 -17.42 24.28
N TRP A 60 -19.49 -17.08 25.34
CA TRP A 60 -19.42 -15.76 25.95
C TRP A 60 -18.04 -15.49 26.54
N SER A 61 -17.50 -16.43 27.32
CA SER A 61 -16.18 -16.26 27.94
C SER A 61 -15.06 -16.20 26.89
N ILE A 62 -15.21 -16.92 25.76
CA ILE A 62 -14.38 -16.77 24.57
C ILE A 62 -14.50 -15.36 23.99
N GLY A 63 -15.72 -14.83 23.82
CA GLY A 63 -15.95 -13.46 23.34
C GLY A 63 -15.28 -12.39 24.20
N VAL A 64 -15.42 -12.50 25.53
CA VAL A 64 -14.73 -11.63 26.49
C VAL A 64 -13.21 -11.74 26.34
N THR A 65 -12.69 -12.96 26.19
CA THR A 65 -11.25 -13.22 26.04
C THR A 65 -10.71 -12.64 24.74
N LEU A 66 -11.41 -12.80 23.62
CA LEU A 66 -11.01 -12.23 22.32
C LEU A 66 -10.97 -10.71 22.37
N TYR A 67 -11.98 -10.07 22.96
CA TYR A 67 -11.98 -8.62 23.16
C TYR A 67 -10.80 -8.18 24.04
N HIS A 68 -10.54 -8.93 25.12
CA HIS A 68 -9.46 -8.63 26.05
C HIS A 68 -8.08 -8.75 25.39
N ILE A 69 -7.86 -9.76 24.54
CA ILE A 69 -6.62 -9.89 23.76
C ILE A 69 -6.48 -8.76 22.74
N ALA A 70 -7.58 -8.39 22.07
CA ALA A 70 -7.58 -7.35 21.04
C ALA A 70 -7.29 -5.94 21.59
N THR A 71 -7.64 -5.67 22.84
CA THR A 71 -7.64 -4.31 23.43
C THR A 71 -6.75 -4.16 24.65
N GLY A 72 -6.42 -5.25 25.36
CA GLY A 72 -5.82 -5.22 26.69
C GLY A 72 -6.77 -4.76 27.80
N LEU A 73 -8.07 -4.65 27.52
CA LEU A 73 -9.11 -4.20 28.45
C LEU A 73 -10.30 -5.18 28.46
N LEU A 74 -11.03 -5.22 29.57
CA LEU A 74 -12.31 -5.94 29.62
C LEU A 74 -13.38 -5.20 28.78
N PRO A 75 -14.29 -5.93 28.11
CA PRO A 75 -15.37 -5.35 27.29
C PRO A 75 -16.39 -4.58 28.13
N PHE A 76 -16.70 -5.07 29.33
CA PHE A 76 -17.70 -4.46 30.20
C PHE A 76 -17.01 -3.92 31.45
N ARG A 77 -16.97 -2.60 31.60
CA ARG A 77 -16.30 -1.92 32.71
C ARG A 77 -17.29 -1.04 33.43
N VAL A 78 -17.74 -1.51 34.58
CA VAL A 78 -18.72 -0.80 35.43
C VAL A 78 -18.20 -0.68 36.84
N TYR A 79 -18.76 0.26 37.60
CA TYR A 79 -18.46 0.46 39.01
C TYR A 79 -19.47 -0.23 39.94
N ASP A 80 -20.66 -0.55 39.42
CA ASP A 80 -21.71 -1.25 40.16
C ASP A 80 -22.26 -2.44 39.36
N ARG A 81 -22.58 -3.53 40.06
CA ARG A 81 -23.09 -4.77 39.45
C ARG A 81 -24.49 -4.58 38.87
N SER A 82 -25.30 -3.67 39.40
CA SER A 82 -26.64 -3.41 38.84
C SER A 82 -26.56 -2.83 37.42
N THR A 83 -25.53 -2.03 37.12
CA THR A 83 -25.25 -1.50 35.78
C THR A 83 -25.01 -2.61 34.76
N MET A 84 -24.44 -3.76 35.15
CA MET A 84 -24.29 -4.91 34.25
C MET A 84 -25.64 -5.43 33.76
N LEU A 85 -26.69 -5.41 34.58
CA LEU A 85 -28.02 -5.86 34.16
C LEU A 85 -28.61 -4.93 33.10
N THR A 86 -28.38 -3.63 33.23
CA THR A 86 -28.75 -2.63 32.20
C THR A 86 -27.98 -2.89 30.90
N ILE A 87 -26.69 -3.21 30.99
CA ILE A 87 -25.87 -3.54 29.82
C ILE A 87 -26.41 -4.78 29.11
N PHE A 88 -26.67 -5.88 29.82
CA PHE A 88 -27.22 -7.09 29.21
C PHE A 88 -28.57 -6.83 28.54
N SER A 89 -29.43 -6.03 29.19
CA SER A 89 -30.73 -5.64 28.62
C SER A 89 -30.60 -4.80 27.35
N GLU A 90 -29.62 -3.89 27.30
CA GLU A 90 -29.34 -3.08 26.11
C GLU A 90 -28.77 -3.94 24.98
N MET A 91 -27.82 -4.84 25.27
CA MET A 91 -27.25 -5.76 24.29
C MET A 91 -28.29 -6.70 23.66
N LYS A 92 -29.34 -7.06 24.40
CA LYS A 92 -30.48 -7.81 23.87
C LYS A 92 -31.29 -7.01 22.85
N ARG A 93 -31.46 -5.71 23.10
CA ARG A 93 -32.25 -4.81 22.24
C ARG A 93 -31.47 -4.28 21.05
N ASN A 94 -30.16 -4.17 21.21
CA ASN A 94 -29.27 -3.47 20.31
C ASN A 94 -28.08 -4.37 19.96
N GLU A 95 -28.29 -5.23 18.96
CA GLU A 95 -27.30 -6.20 18.52
C GLU A 95 -26.02 -5.51 18.00
N GLY A 96 -24.89 -6.21 18.11
CA GLY A 96 -23.59 -5.70 17.66
C GLY A 96 -22.80 -4.93 18.72
N ILE A 97 -23.33 -4.71 19.92
CA ILE A 97 -22.57 -4.14 21.03
C ILE A 97 -21.48 -5.13 21.47
N ILE A 98 -20.22 -4.68 21.44
CA ILE A 98 -19.06 -5.47 21.85
C ILE A 98 -18.38 -4.95 23.12
N SER A 99 -18.72 -3.74 23.57
CA SER A 99 -18.23 -3.22 24.84
C SER A 99 -19.17 -2.16 25.41
N ALA A 100 -19.12 -2.02 26.73
CA ALA A 100 -19.85 -1.00 27.46
C ALA A 100 -18.98 -0.47 28.62
N VAL A 101 -18.73 0.83 28.62
CA VAL A 101 -17.84 1.48 29.58
C VAL A 101 -18.60 2.53 30.36
N GLN A 102 -18.63 2.39 31.68
CA GLN A 102 -19.22 3.39 32.56
C GLN A 102 -18.21 4.50 32.84
N ASP A 103 -18.59 5.75 32.54
CA ASP A 103 -17.80 6.91 32.93
C ASP A 103 -17.91 7.15 34.44
N ARG A 104 -16.78 7.41 35.10
CA ARG A 104 -16.71 7.51 36.56
C ARG A 104 -17.41 8.76 37.11
N ASN A 105 -17.42 9.84 36.33
CA ASN A 105 -17.86 11.15 36.79
C ASN A 105 -19.35 11.36 36.53
N SER A 106 -19.81 10.99 35.34
CA SER A 106 -21.20 11.15 34.89
C SER A 106 -22.08 9.94 35.19
N GLY A 107 -21.47 8.76 35.42
CA GLY A 107 -22.19 7.49 35.61
C GLY A 107 -22.84 6.93 34.34
N ARG A 108 -22.74 7.64 33.20
CA ARG A 108 -23.27 7.20 31.90
C ARG A 108 -22.49 5.99 31.38
N VAL A 109 -23.18 5.15 30.61
CA VAL A 109 -22.59 3.97 29.97
C VAL A 109 -22.49 4.21 28.47
N ASP A 110 -21.28 4.16 27.96
CA ASP A 110 -21.00 4.26 26.53
C ASP A 110 -21.01 2.86 25.92
N PHE A 111 -21.97 2.61 25.04
CA PHE A 111 -22.11 1.35 24.31
C PHE A 111 -21.41 1.44 22.96
N LEU A 112 -20.47 0.53 22.71
CA LEU A 112 -19.65 0.55 21.49
C LEU A 112 -19.81 -0.75 20.71
N LYS A 113 -19.94 -0.60 19.39
CA LYS A 113 -20.02 -1.71 18.43
C LYS A 113 -18.70 -2.00 17.72
N GLU A 114 -17.73 -1.08 17.86
CA GLU A 114 -16.42 -1.17 17.22
C GLU A 114 -15.32 -1.32 18.25
N LEU A 115 -14.24 -1.99 17.85
CA LEU A 115 -13.02 -2.06 18.65
C LEU A 115 -12.38 -0.66 18.73
N PRO A 116 -11.86 -0.26 19.89
CA PRO A 116 -11.31 1.09 20.06
C PRO A 116 -10.12 1.34 19.14
N GLU A 117 -9.87 2.60 18.81
CA GLU A 117 -8.70 3.00 18.02
C GLU A 117 -7.38 2.57 18.67
N THR A 118 -7.35 2.54 20.01
CA THR A 118 -6.21 2.06 20.80
C THR A 118 -5.93 0.56 20.64
N SER A 119 -6.86 -0.21 20.08
CA SER A 119 -6.62 -1.61 19.71
C SER A 119 -5.52 -1.71 18.67
N ARG A 120 -4.60 -2.65 18.91
CA ARG A 120 -3.38 -2.81 18.12
C ARG A 120 -3.56 -3.63 16.85
N LEU A 121 -4.76 -4.17 16.61
CA LEU A 121 -5.09 -4.91 15.41
C LEU A 121 -5.11 -3.96 14.20
N SER A 122 -4.69 -4.45 13.03
CA SER A 122 -4.88 -3.72 11.77
C SER A 122 -6.38 -3.56 11.49
N PHE A 123 -6.76 -2.46 10.82
CA PHE A 123 -8.15 -2.22 10.44
C PHE A 123 -8.79 -3.44 9.75
N GLY A 124 -8.12 -4.01 8.75
CA GLY A 124 -8.63 -5.19 8.05
C GLY A 124 -8.86 -6.42 8.94
N LEU A 125 -8.15 -6.55 10.07
CA LEU A 125 -8.37 -7.63 11.04
C LEU A 125 -9.50 -7.27 12.03
N LYS A 126 -9.62 -6.00 12.43
CA LYS A 126 -10.77 -5.52 13.22
C LYS A 126 -12.08 -5.81 12.48
N ARG A 127 -12.12 -5.55 11.17
CA ARG A 127 -13.26 -5.86 10.27
C ARG A 127 -13.72 -7.32 10.36
N LEU A 128 -12.79 -8.26 10.53
CA LEU A 128 -13.10 -9.70 10.64
C LEU A 128 -13.47 -10.12 12.07
N VAL A 129 -12.76 -9.59 13.07
CA VAL A 129 -12.89 -10.02 14.47
C VAL A 129 -14.05 -9.33 15.20
N THR A 130 -14.36 -8.07 14.87
CA THR A 130 -15.46 -7.32 15.51
C THR A 130 -16.82 -8.03 15.36
N PRO A 131 -17.25 -8.45 14.15
CA PRO A 131 -18.52 -9.17 13.99
C PRO A 131 -18.53 -10.53 14.70
N MET A 132 -17.36 -11.19 14.80
CA MET A 132 -17.22 -12.44 15.53
C MET A 132 -17.43 -12.25 17.04
N ILE A 133 -16.80 -11.23 17.64
CA ILE A 133 -17.02 -10.87 19.04
C ILE A 133 -18.49 -10.51 19.30
N ALA A 134 -19.09 -9.71 18.42
CA ALA A 134 -20.50 -9.35 18.50
C ALA A 134 -21.41 -10.60 18.49
N GLY A 135 -21.13 -11.56 17.61
CA GLY A 135 -21.86 -12.82 17.52
C GLY A 135 -21.77 -13.67 18.79
N LEU A 136 -20.59 -13.70 19.42
CA LEU A 136 -20.35 -14.43 20.68
C LEU A 136 -21.06 -13.81 21.90
N PHE A 137 -21.49 -12.54 21.80
CA PHE A 137 -22.24 -11.85 22.86
C PHE A 137 -23.76 -11.93 22.71
N ILE A 138 -24.27 -12.65 21.71
CA ILE A 138 -25.69 -12.99 21.61
C ILE A 138 -26.01 -14.05 22.67
N HIS A 139 -26.84 -13.71 23.66
CA HIS A 139 -27.03 -14.52 24.87
C HIS A 139 -28.50 -14.88 25.20
N ASP A 140 -29.48 -14.25 24.55
CA ASP A 140 -30.91 -14.30 24.93
C ASP A 140 -31.86 -14.73 23.80
N ASP A 141 -31.32 -15.07 22.62
CA ASP A 141 -32.08 -15.55 21.46
C ASP A 141 -31.48 -16.88 20.99
N HIS A 142 -32.14 -17.99 21.33
CA HIS A 142 -31.66 -19.34 20.99
C HIS A 142 -31.50 -19.59 19.49
N TRP A 143 -32.22 -18.86 18.63
CA TRP A 143 -32.12 -19.02 17.18
C TRP A 143 -30.95 -18.22 16.60
N ARG A 144 -30.53 -17.15 17.28
CA ARG A 144 -29.43 -16.29 16.83
C ARG A 144 -28.12 -16.53 17.56
N GLN A 145 -28.16 -17.09 18.77
CA GLN A 145 -27.00 -17.45 19.56
C GLN A 145 -26.10 -18.36 18.73
N TRP A 146 -24.79 -18.09 18.78
CA TRP A 146 -23.84 -18.90 18.06
C TRP A 146 -23.76 -20.29 18.67
N THR A 147 -23.58 -21.29 17.80
CA THR A 147 -23.19 -22.64 18.18
C THR A 147 -21.68 -22.79 18.05
N PHE A 148 -21.11 -23.82 18.68
CA PHE A 148 -19.68 -24.14 18.49
C PHE A 148 -19.35 -24.42 17.02
N THR A 149 -20.24 -25.07 16.27
CA THR A 149 -20.08 -25.30 14.83
C THR A 149 -19.95 -24.00 14.07
N ARG A 150 -20.89 -23.06 14.27
CA ARG A 150 -20.84 -21.74 13.63
C ARG A 150 -19.58 -20.98 14.03
N TYR A 151 -19.25 -20.97 15.32
CA TYR A 151 -18.02 -20.33 15.81
C TYR A 151 -16.77 -20.90 15.13
N TYR A 152 -16.65 -22.22 15.05
CA TYR A 152 -15.52 -22.89 14.42
C TYR A 152 -15.42 -22.56 12.93
N GLU A 153 -16.54 -22.59 12.20
CA GLU A 153 -16.60 -22.20 10.78
C GLU A 153 -16.12 -20.75 10.57
N GLU A 154 -16.58 -19.81 11.40
CA GLU A 154 -16.15 -18.40 11.31
C GLU A 154 -14.67 -18.24 11.65
N VAL A 155 -14.15 -18.96 12.65
CA VAL A 155 -12.71 -18.97 12.96
C VAL A 155 -11.91 -19.51 11.78
N GLN A 156 -12.33 -20.62 11.17
CA GLN A 156 -11.65 -21.18 10.00
C GLN A 156 -11.65 -20.16 8.85
N ARG A 157 -12.77 -19.51 8.56
CA ARG A 157 -12.87 -18.47 7.52
C ARG A 157 -11.90 -17.30 7.76
N VAL A 158 -11.74 -16.86 9.01
CA VAL A 158 -10.82 -15.76 9.35
C VAL A 158 -9.37 -16.21 9.26
N VAL A 159 -9.04 -17.40 9.76
CA VAL A 159 -7.67 -17.92 9.75
C VAL A 159 -7.21 -18.31 8.33
N SER A 160 -8.12 -18.75 7.47
CA SER A 160 -7.85 -19.08 6.07
C SER A 160 -7.85 -17.86 5.14
N ALA A 161 -8.16 -16.66 5.65
CA ALA A 161 -8.16 -15.45 4.84
C ALA A 161 -6.75 -15.11 4.36
N ARG A 162 -6.61 -14.84 3.07
CA ARG A 162 -5.34 -14.43 2.48
C ARG A 162 -5.02 -12.99 2.89
N LEU A 163 -3.78 -12.75 3.34
CA LEU A 163 -3.29 -11.43 3.72
C LEU A 163 -2.51 -10.78 2.57
N ILE A 164 -3.08 -9.73 2.01
CA ILE A 164 -2.45 -8.88 1.01
C ILE A 164 -1.95 -7.61 1.70
N HIS A 165 -0.66 -7.31 1.53
CA HIS A 165 -0.08 -6.06 2.01
C HIS A 165 -0.27 -4.98 0.94
N VAL A 166 -0.85 -3.84 1.31
CA VAL A 166 -1.04 -2.71 0.39
C VAL A 166 -0.38 -1.48 0.99
N PHE A 167 0.72 -1.03 0.41
CA PHE A 167 1.41 0.18 0.85
C PHE A 167 0.82 1.41 0.14
N HIS A 168 0.08 2.21 0.89
CA HIS A 168 -0.46 3.47 0.41
C HIS A 168 0.66 4.52 0.33
N VAL A 169 1.09 4.80 -0.90
CA VAL A 169 2.26 5.66 -1.18
C VAL A 169 2.05 7.08 -0.67
N HIS A 170 0.87 7.68 -0.91
CA HIS A 170 0.59 9.07 -0.53
C HIS A 170 0.55 9.28 0.98
N LYS A 171 0.03 8.31 1.74
CA LYS A 171 -0.06 8.40 3.20
C LYS A 171 1.11 7.73 3.93
N LEU A 172 2.02 7.09 3.20
CA LEU A 172 3.13 6.28 3.72
C LEU A 172 2.66 5.23 4.74
N GLN A 173 1.57 4.54 4.43
CA GLN A 173 0.91 3.63 5.35
C GLN A 173 0.81 2.22 4.76
N LEU A 174 1.18 1.22 5.54
CA LEU A 174 0.96 -0.18 5.18
C LEU A 174 -0.40 -0.66 5.67
N LEU A 175 -1.26 -1.01 4.73
CA LEU A 175 -2.56 -1.62 4.95
C LEU A 175 -2.43 -3.14 4.93
N LYS A 176 -3.27 -3.79 5.74
CA LYS A 176 -3.39 -5.25 5.78
C LYS A 176 -4.80 -5.62 5.33
N VAL A 177 -4.92 -6.07 4.09
CA VAL A 177 -6.19 -6.43 3.47
C VAL A 177 -6.33 -7.95 3.54
N TYR A 178 -7.33 -8.41 4.28
CA TYR A 178 -7.66 -9.83 4.40
C TYR A 178 -8.79 -10.15 3.43
N VAL A 179 -8.56 -11.09 2.53
CA VAL A 179 -9.52 -11.54 1.50
C VAL A 179 -9.82 -13.01 1.73
N LYS A 180 -11.08 -13.33 2.01
CA LYS A 180 -11.56 -14.71 2.19
C LYS A 180 -11.65 -15.44 0.85
N SER A 181 -11.80 -16.76 0.89
CA SER A 181 -11.86 -17.59 -0.31
C SER A 181 -13.10 -17.37 -1.17
N ASP A 182 -14.18 -16.86 -0.58
CA ASP A 182 -15.45 -16.53 -1.24
C ASP A 182 -15.54 -15.06 -1.69
N GLU A 183 -14.52 -14.25 -1.39
CA GLU A 183 -14.42 -12.83 -1.75
C GLU A 183 -13.58 -12.64 -3.04
N ASN A 184 -13.95 -11.66 -3.85
CA ASN A 184 -13.36 -11.41 -5.18
C ASN A 184 -12.61 -10.07 -5.27
N SER A 185 -12.19 -9.70 -6.48
CA SER A 185 -11.51 -8.42 -6.74
C SER A 185 -12.33 -7.18 -6.36
N ALA A 186 -13.66 -7.17 -6.55
CA ALA A 186 -14.51 -6.05 -6.14
C ALA A 186 -14.51 -5.87 -4.62
N ASP A 187 -14.55 -6.98 -3.88
CA ASP A 187 -14.45 -6.99 -2.42
C ASP A 187 -13.09 -6.41 -1.97
N PHE A 188 -11.99 -6.84 -2.60
CA PHE A 188 -10.66 -6.30 -2.34
C PHE A 188 -10.60 -4.77 -2.49
N HIS A 189 -11.16 -4.23 -3.57
CA HIS A 189 -11.23 -2.78 -3.77
C HIS A 189 -12.13 -2.08 -2.73
N SER A 190 -13.23 -2.71 -2.31
CA SER A 190 -14.09 -2.20 -1.22
C SER A 190 -13.32 -2.12 0.10
N PHE A 191 -12.53 -3.14 0.43
CA PHE A 191 -11.75 -3.18 1.67
C PHE A 191 -10.63 -2.14 1.70
N ILE A 192 -10.10 -1.77 0.53
CA ILE A 192 -9.17 -0.64 0.40
C ILE A 192 -9.92 0.67 0.61
N ARG A 193 -11.09 0.85 0.00
CA ARG A 193 -11.91 2.05 0.18
C ARG A 193 -12.30 2.24 1.65
N GLU A 194 -12.68 1.19 2.36
CA GLU A 194 -12.98 1.25 3.80
C GLU A 194 -11.79 1.72 4.65
N GLN A 195 -10.56 1.42 4.21
CA GLN A 195 -9.33 1.78 4.93
C GLN A 195 -8.71 3.12 4.52
N THR A 196 -9.05 3.63 3.33
CA THR A 196 -8.36 4.79 2.72
C THR A 196 -9.27 5.89 2.22
N GLU A 197 -10.58 5.61 2.13
CA GLU A 197 -11.60 6.47 1.51
C GLU A 197 -11.37 6.73 0.00
N ILE A 198 -10.44 6.03 -0.64
CA ILE A 198 -10.18 6.16 -2.08
C ILE A 198 -11.22 5.38 -2.87
N ASP A 199 -11.94 6.09 -3.74
CA ASP A 199 -12.92 5.50 -4.66
C ASP A 199 -12.28 4.53 -5.65
N TYR A 200 -13.03 3.48 -6.02
CA TYR A 200 -12.60 2.43 -6.97
C TYR A 200 -11.90 2.98 -8.22
N LYS A 201 -12.48 4.03 -8.84
CA LYS A 201 -11.97 4.65 -10.08
C LYS A 201 -10.63 5.38 -9.94
N ASP A 202 -10.26 5.71 -8.70
CA ASP A 202 -9.07 6.49 -8.36
C ASP A 202 -7.98 5.62 -7.72
N GLN A 203 -8.25 4.33 -7.47
CA GLN A 203 -7.27 3.36 -7.00
C GLN A 203 -6.39 2.90 -8.17
N ILE A 204 -5.12 3.30 -8.16
CA ILE A 204 -4.11 2.86 -9.11
C ILE A 204 -3.09 2.01 -8.36
N PHE A 205 -2.77 0.84 -8.90
CA PHE A 205 -1.85 -0.09 -8.26
C PHE A 205 -0.54 -0.18 -9.01
N PHE A 206 0.52 -0.43 -8.24
CA PHE A 206 1.83 -0.80 -8.75
C PHE A 206 2.20 -2.16 -8.17
N HIS A 207 2.44 -3.15 -9.03
CA HIS A 207 2.74 -4.52 -8.61
C HIS A 207 3.70 -5.17 -9.61
N LYS A 208 4.81 -5.73 -9.11
CA LYS A 208 5.82 -6.44 -9.92
C LYS A 208 6.28 -5.59 -11.12
N SER A 209 6.66 -4.34 -10.85
CA SER A 209 7.18 -3.40 -11.85
C SER A 209 6.19 -3.10 -12.99
N LYS A 210 4.88 -3.19 -12.72
CA LYS A 210 3.81 -2.87 -13.66
C LYS A 210 2.77 -1.97 -13.02
N LEU A 211 2.29 -1.01 -13.81
CA LEU A 211 1.14 -0.18 -13.48
C LEU A 211 -0.15 -0.98 -13.75
N VAL A 212 -0.89 -1.29 -12.69
CA VAL A 212 -2.15 -2.06 -12.73
C VAL A 212 -3.30 -1.12 -12.37
N VAL A 213 -4.20 -0.89 -13.32
CA VAL A 213 -5.37 -0.02 -13.09
C VAL A 213 -6.45 -0.79 -12.32
N THR A 214 -6.60 -2.08 -12.59
CA THR A 214 -7.60 -2.94 -11.94
C THR A 214 -7.05 -4.34 -11.80
N PHE A 215 -7.18 -4.93 -10.61
CA PHE A 215 -6.99 -6.36 -10.45
C PHE A 215 -8.24 -7.12 -10.88
N ASN A 216 -8.03 -8.32 -11.41
CA ASN A 216 -9.06 -9.32 -11.67
C ASN A 216 -8.76 -10.57 -10.84
N ASP A 217 -9.75 -11.44 -10.66
CA ASP A 217 -9.67 -12.55 -9.71
C ASP A 217 -8.47 -13.49 -9.95
N ASN A 218 -8.05 -13.65 -11.21
CA ASN A 218 -6.90 -14.47 -11.60
C ASN A 218 -5.53 -13.83 -11.28
N ASN A 219 -5.47 -12.50 -11.10
CA ASN A 219 -4.23 -11.77 -10.88
C ASN A 219 -4.18 -11.07 -9.52
N LEU A 220 -5.05 -11.44 -8.58
CA LEU A 220 -4.99 -10.86 -7.24
C LEU A 220 -3.64 -11.21 -6.57
N PRO A 221 -2.97 -10.27 -5.89
CA PRO A 221 -1.64 -10.47 -5.30
C PRO A 221 -1.55 -11.65 -4.34
N CYS A 222 -0.49 -12.44 -4.41
CA CYS A 222 -0.34 -13.63 -3.55
C CYS A 222 -0.17 -13.26 -2.06
N ASP A 223 -0.37 -14.24 -1.18
CA ASP A 223 -0.20 -14.06 0.26
C ASP A 223 1.20 -13.54 0.60
N GLY A 224 1.28 -12.49 1.41
CA GLY A 224 2.56 -11.87 1.79
C GLY A 224 3.19 -10.96 0.74
N GLU A 225 2.67 -10.89 -0.50
CA GLU A 225 3.11 -9.89 -1.48
C GLU A 225 2.65 -8.48 -1.08
N CYS A 226 3.47 -7.48 -1.41
CA CYS A 226 3.11 -6.08 -1.23
C CYS A 226 2.77 -5.43 -2.57
N VAL A 227 1.69 -4.65 -2.58
CA VAL A 227 1.27 -3.82 -3.71
C VAL A 227 1.29 -2.37 -3.29
N PHE A 228 1.69 -1.48 -4.19
CA PHE A 228 1.70 -0.05 -3.91
C PHE A 228 0.40 0.60 -4.43
N LEU A 229 -0.27 1.34 -3.56
CA LEU A 229 -1.52 2.05 -3.87
C LEU A 229 -1.25 3.55 -4.06
N LEU A 230 -1.60 4.02 -5.24
CA LEU A 230 -1.61 5.41 -5.66
C LEU A 230 -3.06 5.90 -5.76
N ASN A 231 -3.30 7.14 -5.34
CA ASN A 231 -4.57 7.82 -5.52
C ASN A 231 -4.46 8.73 -6.74
N ARG A 232 -5.29 8.51 -7.76
CA ARG A 232 -5.32 9.35 -8.96
C ARG A 232 -5.60 10.83 -8.67
N GLY A 233 -6.37 11.13 -7.63
CA GLY A 233 -6.78 12.47 -7.25
C GLY A 233 -5.80 13.21 -6.33
N SER A 234 -4.72 12.56 -5.87
CA SER A 234 -3.72 13.19 -5.00
C SER A 234 -2.35 13.23 -5.68
N ASN A 235 -1.64 14.33 -5.49
CA ASN A 235 -0.25 14.46 -5.92
C ASN A 235 0.72 14.68 -4.75
N ASP A 236 0.19 14.84 -3.54
CA ASP A 236 0.99 15.18 -2.37
C ASP A 236 1.20 13.96 -1.47
N LEU A 237 2.43 13.83 -0.97
CA LEU A 237 2.76 12.87 0.09
C LEU A 237 2.48 13.51 1.45
N GLU A 238 1.52 12.95 2.17
CA GLU A 238 1.14 13.37 3.52
C GLU A 238 1.27 12.18 4.48
N PRO A 239 2.44 12.00 5.11
CA PRO A 239 2.62 10.93 6.08
C PRO A 239 1.54 10.99 7.17
N SER A 240 0.80 9.90 7.36
CA SER A 240 -0.17 9.79 8.45
C SER A 240 0.18 8.58 9.32
N SER A 241 0.86 8.81 10.43
CA SER A 241 1.03 7.77 11.45
C SER A 241 -0.16 7.83 12.43
N ASN A 242 -0.90 6.73 12.53
CA ASN A 242 -1.94 6.57 13.56
C ASN A 242 -1.35 6.15 14.92
N ILE A 243 -0.06 6.43 15.16
CA ILE A 243 0.64 6.07 16.39
C ILE A 243 0.66 7.31 17.28
N PRO A 244 0.00 7.30 18.46
CA PRO A 244 0.02 8.43 19.36
C PRO A 244 1.45 8.78 19.77
N LEU A 245 1.84 10.04 19.61
CA LEU A 245 3.13 10.56 20.08
C LEU A 245 3.06 10.70 21.61
N VAL A 246 3.68 9.77 22.34
CA VAL A 246 3.69 9.77 23.81
C VAL A 246 5.07 10.19 24.32
N TYR A 247 5.37 11.48 24.26
CA TYR A 247 6.62 12.04 24.79
C TYR A 247 6.46 12.69 26.16
N GLU A 248 5.31 13.28 26.43
CA GLU A 248 5.11 14.14 27.61
C GLU A 248 5.29 13.40 28.93
N ASN A 249 4.89 12.12 28.99
CA ASN A 249 5.03 11.31 30.20
C ASN A 249 6.48 10.84 30.45
N LEU A 250 7.32 10.83 29.41
CA LEU A 250 8.66 10.25 29.44
C LEU A 250 9.78 11.29 29.59
N SER A 251 9.58 12.52 29.10
CA SER A 251 10.58 13.60 29.11
C SER A 251 11.04 13.98 30.52
N ASN A 252 10.14 13.98 31.51
CA ASN A 252 10.44 14.25 32.93
C ASN A 252 10.47 13.00 33.81
N PHE A 253 10.57 11.81 33.20
CA PHE A 253 10.43 10.54 33.91
C PHE A 253 11.47 10.38 35.02
N LYS A 254 12.75 10.70 34.77
CA LYS A 254 13.82 10.57 35.78
C LYS A 254 13.47 11.30 37.07
N THR A 255 13.11 12.57 36.99
CA THR A 255 12.80 13.41 38.16
C THR A 255 11.59 12.89 38.91
N LYS A 256 10.52 12.53 38.19
CA LYS A 256 9.27 11.99 38.77
C LYS A 256 9.49 10.62 39.42
N PHE A 257 10.19 9.73 38.74
CA PHE A 257 10.41 8.36 39.19
C PHE A 257 11.35 8.27 40.40
N MET A 258 12.39 9.12 40.44
CA MET A 258 13.31 9.12 41.58
C MET A 258 12.72 9.78 42.83
N SER A 259 11.74 10.67 42.69
CA SER A 259 11.10 11.38 43.80
C SER A 259 9.76 10.79 44.27
N SER A 260 9.10 9.96 43.46
CA SER A 260 7.80 9.38 43.82
C SER A 260 7.92 8.15 44.73
N GLY A 261 6.86 7.85 45.47
CA GLY A 261 6.64 6.54 46.12
C GLY A 261 5.83 5.54 45.27
N GLN A 262 5.52 5.87 44.01
CA GLN A 262 4.66 5.09 43.11
C GLN A 262 5.47 4.35 42.03
N ASP A 263 6.65 3.85 42.38
CA ASP A 263 7.63 3.32 41.43
C ASP A 263 7.06 2.21 40.54
N ILE A 264 6.31 1.26 41.11
CA ILE A 264 5.71 0.15 40.33
C ILE A 264 4.75 0.70 39.26
N GLN A 265 3.90 1.65 39.62
CA GLN A 265 2.91 2.22 38.70
C GLN A 265 3.58 3.04 37.61
N LEU A 266 4.57 3.87 37.96
CA LEU A 266 5.31 4.67 36.99
C LEU A 266 6.15 3.81 36.05
N ALA A 267 6.81 2.77 36.56
CA ALA A 267 7.55 1.82 35.73
C ALA A 267 6.64 1.07 34.76
N TYR A 268 5.42 0.69 35.19
CA TYR A 268 4.42 0.08 34.31
C TYR A 268 4.02 1.01 33.16
N PHE A 269 3.70 2.28 33.46
CA PHE A 269 3.35 3.24 32.42
C PHE A 269 4.53 3.55 31.49
N ALA A 270 5.75 3.66 32.02
CA ALA A 270 6.94 3.83 31.20
C ALA A 270 7.15 2.64 30.25
N CYS A 271 7.03 1.39 30.71
CA CYS A 271 7.07 0.21 29.84
C CYS A 271 6.07 0.32 28.69
N ARG A 272 4.82 0.69 29.00
CA ARG A 272 3.74 0.83 28.00
C ARG A 272 4.11 1.88 26.95
N ASP A 273 4.59 3.04 27.39
CA ASP A 273 4.88 4.18 26.52
C ASP A 273 6.14 3.91 25.68
N LEU A 274 7.17 3.27 26.25
CA LEU A 274 8.37 2.84 25.50
C LEU A 274 8.06 1.81 24.41
N VAL A 275 7.08 0.94 24.63
CA VAL A 275 6.60 0.03 23.56
C VAL A 275 5.96 0.82 22.42
N MET A 276 5.29 1.95 22.69
CA MET A 276 4.79 2.82 21.62
C MET A 276 5.92 3.52 20.88
N CYS A 277 6.97 3.98 21.57
CA CYS A 277 8.19 4.51 20.95
C CYS A 277 8.81 3.49 19.98
N LYS A 278 8.95 2.23 20.40
CA LYS A 278 9.44 1.15 19.52
C LYS A 278 8.58 1.00 18.27
N ARG A 279 7.25 1.01 18.42
CA ARG A 279 6.32 0.87 17.27
C ARG A 279 6.42 2.04 16.30
N LEU A 280 6.65 3.25 16.79
CA LEU A 280 6.91 4.40 15.94
C LEU A 280 8.20 4.21 15.13
N MET A 281 9.28 3.74 15.75
CA MET A 281 10.51 3.40 15.05
C MET A 281 10.32 2.28 14.02
N GLU A 282 9.59 1.22 14.37
CA GLU A 282 9.25 0.12 13.46
C GLU A 282 8.45 0.63 12.25
N TYR A 283 7.50 1.55 12.47
CA TYR A 283 6.78 2.23 11.40
C TYR A 283 7.72 3.03 10.49
N GLN A 284 8.64 3.83 11.06
CA GLN A 284 9.62 4.60 10.28
C GLN A 284 10.51 3.69 9.42
N CYS A 285 10.99 2.57 9.99
CA CYS A 285 11.75 1.55 9.25
C CYS A 285 10.92 0.90 8.14
N MET A 286 9.67 0.55 8.43
CA MET A 286 8.73 -0.04 7.48
C MET A 286 8.50 0.90 6.29
N VAL A 287 8.24 2.18 6.55
CA VAL A 287 8.06 3.20 5.51
C VAL A 287 9.31 3.31 4.63
N CYS A 288 10.49 3.43 5.24
CA CYS A 288 11.75 3.46 4.50
C CYS A 288 11.90 2.21 3.60
N LYS A 289 11.63 1.02 4.13
CA LYS A 289 11.74 -0.25 3.39
C LYS A 289 10.79 -0.29 2.20
N TYR A 290 9.49 -0.11 2.43
CA TYR A 290 8.51 -0.27 1.35
C TYR A 290 8.59 0.84 0.31
N PHE A 291 8.90 2.08 0.71
CA PHE A 291 9.07 3.16 -0.26
C PHE A 291 10.32 2.93 -1.14
N ARG A 292 11.42 2.37 -0.60
CA ARG A 292 12.56 1.96 -1.43
C ARG A 292 12.17 0.88 -2.44
N CYS A 293 11.42 -0.14 -2.01
CA CYS A 293 10.91 -1.15 -2.93
C CYS A 293 10.03 -0.52 -4.02
N PHE A 294 9.17 0.45 -3.67
CA PHE A 294 8.37 1.19 -4.64
C PHE A 294 9.23 1.94 -5.66
N VAL A 295 10.28 2.64 -5.22
CA VAL A 295 11.23 3.32 -6.11
C VAL A 295 11.93 2.33 -7.04
N GLN A 296 12.36 1.17 -6.52
CA GLN A 296 12.99 0.11 -7.32
C GLN A 296 12.05 -0.42 -8.41
N ASP A 297 10.84 -0.81 -8.02
CA ASP A 297 9.80 -1.28 -8.93
C ASP A 297 9.48 -0.21 -9.99
N PHE A 298 9.42 1.07 -9.60
CA PHE A 298 9.18 2.19 -10.51
C PHE A 298 10.32 2.39 -11.52
N CYS A 299 11.56 2.28 -11.08
CA CYS A 299 12.72 2.36 -11.96
C CYS A 299 12.72 1.22 -12.98
N GLU A 300 12.40 -0.01 -12.57
CA GLU A 300 12.32 -1.15 -13.48
C GLU A 300 11.19 -0.99 -14.51
N TYR A 301 9.99 -0.56 -14.07
CA TYR A 301 8.89 -0.23 -14.96
C TYR A 301 9.26 0.84 -15.98
N SER A 302 9.93 1.91 -15.53
CA SER A 302 10.33 3.01 -16.41
C SER A 302 11.32 2.54 -17.48
N LYS A 303 12.25 1.64 -17.13
CA LYS A 303 13.17 1.02 -18.09
C LYS A 303 12.43 0.19 -19.14
N GLU A 304 11.48 -0.64 -18.74
CA GLU A 304 10.72 -1.49 -19.67
C GLU A 304 9.74 -0.67 -20.54
N GLU A 305 9.04 0.33 -20.00
CA GLU A 305 8.19 1.21 -20.83
C GLU A 305 9.02 2.00 -21.85
N LEU A 306 10.19 2.54 -21.46
CA LEU A 306 11.07 3.24 -22.40
C LEU A 306 11.57 2.32 -23.52
N LYS A 307 11.89 1.07 -23.19
CA LYS A 307 12.30 0.05 -24.17
C LYS A 307 11.20 -0.28 -25.17
N GLU A 308 9.94 -0.39 -24.71
CA GLU A 308 8.78 -0.58 -25.61
C GLU A 308 8.52 0.67 -26.47
N LEU A 309 8.58 1.88 -25.88
CA LEU A 309 8.45 3.12 -26.64
C LEU A 309 9.54 3.28 -27.69
N ARG A 310 10.78 2.89 -27.37
CA ARG A 310 11.90 2.84 -28.30
C ARG A 310 11.63 1.91 -29.48
N LYS A 311 11.08 0.73 -29.22
CA LYS A 311 10.71 -0.23 -30.27
C LYS A 311 9.64 0.35 -31.20
N ILE A 312 8.61 1.01 -30.65
CA ILE A 312 7.58 1.69 -31.44
C ILE A 312 8.21 2.80 -32.30
N TYR A 313 9.09 3.60 -31.70
CA TYR A 313 9.80 4.66 -32.41
C TYR A 313 10.65 4.14 -33.57
N GLN A 314 11.42 3.06 -33.37
CA GLN A 314 12.20 2.42 -34.43
C GLN A 314 11.33 1.91 -35.58
N GLN A 315 10.20 1.28 -35.29
CA GLN A 315 9.24 0.85 -36.31
C GLN A 315 8.67 2.04 -37.10
N LEU A 316 8.41 3.16 -36.43
CA LEU A 316 7.94 4.38 -37.09
C LEU A 316 9.01 5.01 -37.97
N LEU A 317 10.29 4.94 -37.60
CA LEU A 317 11.40 5.40 -38.43
C LEU A 317 11.55 4.57 -39.71
N GLU A 318 11.48 3.24 -39.62
CA GLU A 318 11.51 2.37 -40.80
C GLU A 318 10.33 2.67 -41.74
N LYS A 319 9.13 2.81 -41.15
CA LYS A 319 7.92 3.16 -41.91
C LYS A 319 8.02 4.53 -42.58
N TYR A 320 8.56 5.51 -41.86
CA TYR A 320 8.85 6.83 -42.39
C TYR A 320 9.81 6.76 -43.59
N ALA A 321 10.92 6.03 -43.49
CA ALA A 321 11.90 5.91 -44.58
C ALA A 321 11.29 5.30 -45.86
N ASN A 322 10.41 4.30 -45.70
CA ASN A 322 9.68 3.72 -46.82
C ASN A 322 8.69 4.72 -47.45
N THR A 323 7.94 5.44 -46.62
CA THR A 323 6.98 6.46 -47.09
C THR A 323 7.70 7.60 -47.80
N ASP A 324 8.80 8.10 -47.23
CA ASP A 324 9.66 9.13 -47.83
C ASP A 324 10.15 8.74 -49.23
N THR A 325 10.63 7.50 -49.36
CA THR A 325 11.08 6.95 -50.64
C THR A 325 9.93 6.93 -51.66
N TYR A 326 8.75 6.48 -51.24
CA TYR A 326 7.56 6.42 -52.09
C TYR A 326 7.08 7.80 -52.54
N VAL A 327 7.00 8.76 -51.61
CA VAL A 327 6.65 10.16 -51.87
C VAL A 327 7.62 10.80 -52.87
N LYS A 328 8.93 10.55 -52.70
CA LYS A 328 9.97 11.03 -53.62
C LYS A 328 9.83 10.43 -55.02
N ILE A 329 9.42 9.16 -55.14
CA ILE A 329 9.13 8.52 -56.43
C ILE A 329 7.91 9.17 -57.09
N LEU A 330 6.83 9.40 -56.33
CA LEU A 330 5.62 10.03 -56.85
C LEU A 330 5.84 11.48 -57.28
N ASP A 331 6.65 12.25 -56.56
CA ASP A 331 7.01 13.61 -56.99
C ASP A 331 7.81 13.59 -58.29
N LYS A 332 8.72 12.62 -58.47
CA LYS A 332 9.42 12.41 -59.75
C LYS A 332 8.44 12.11 -60.89
N ILE A 333 7.47 11.22 -60.67
CA ILE A 333 6.43 10.89 -61.66
C ILE A 333 5.59 12.13 -61.99
N ARG A 334 5.16 12.89 -60.98
CA ARG A 334 4.40 14.14 -61.15
C ARG A 334 5.15 15.16 -62.01
N ARG A 335 6.44 15.39 -61.73
CA ARG A 335 7.26 16.34 -62.52
C ARG A 335 7.36 15.92 -63.98
N VAL A 336 7.33 14.61 -64.27
CA VAL A 336 7.35 14.06 -65.63
C VAL A 336 5.97 14.16 -66.30
N SER A 337 4.88 13.89 -65.57
CA SER A 337 3.52 13.86 -66.12
C SER A 337 2.83 15.23 -66.20
N GLN A 338 3.42 16.29 -65.65
CA GLN A 338 2.86 17.66 -65.61
C GLN A 338 1.45 17.73 -64.98
N THR A 339 1.07 16.79 -64.13
CA THR A 339 -0.23 16.80 -63.45
C THR A 339 -0.22 17.77 -62.27
N ASN A 340 -1.29 18.54 -62.11
CA ASN A 340 -1.37 19.66 -61.16
C ASN A 340 -1.81 19.25 -59.74
N ASN A 341 -1.54 18.00 -59.35
CA ASN A 341 -2.04 17.45 -58.08
C ASN A 341 -1.18 17.85 -56.87
N VAL A 342 -1.74 17.68 -55.67
CA VAL A 342 -1.19 18.09 -54.36
C VAL A 342 0.30 17.75 -54.18
N CYS A 343 1.10 18.64 -53.57
CA CYS A 343 2.51 18.38 -53.26
C CYS A 343 2.65 17.58 -51.97
N PHE A 344 2.57 16.25 -52.08
CA PHE A 344 2.69 15.33 -50.94
C PHE A 344 4.04 15.46 -50.21
N ILE A 345 5.14 15.82 -50.90
CA ILE A 345 6.43 16.11 -50.25
C ILE A 345 6.30 17.20 -49.19
N LYS A 346 5.73 18.37 -49.54
CA LYS A 346 5.61 19.48 -48.58
C LYS A 346 4.68 19.14 -47.41
N ILE A 347 3.65 18.33 -47.66
CA ILE A 347 2.76 17.86 -46.60
C ILE A 347 3.53 16.93 -45.67
N PHE A 348 4.29 15.98 -46.23
CA PHE A 348 5.10 15.01 -45.51
C PHE A 348 6.18 15.65 -44.65
N GLU A 349 6.98 16.54 -45.22
CA GLU A 349 8.04 17.29 -44.52
C GLU A 349 7.46 18.08 -43.34
N LYS A 350 6.37 18.81 -43.57
CA LYS A 350 5.76 19.68 -42.56
C LYS A 350 5.28 18.91 -41.32
N PHE A 351 4.59 17.78 -41.49
CA PHE A 351 4.11 17.04 -40.31
C PHE A 351 5.23 16.25 -39.63
N THR A 352 6.28 15.87 -40.36
CA THR A 352 7.45 15.17 -39.80
C THR A 352 8.31 16.10 -38.95
N GLU A 353 8.61 17.32 -39.44
CA GLU A 353 9.36 18.32 -38.66
C GLU A 353 8.63 18.67 -37.35
N SER A 354 7.30 18.84 -37.42
CA SER A 354 6.47 19.08 -36.23
C SER A 354 6.60 17.95 -35.22
N PHE A 355 6.61 16.70 -35.68
CA PHE A 355 6.74 15.53 -34.81
C PHE A 355 8.13 15.40 -34.18
N ALA A 356 9.21 15.60 -34.95
CA ALA A 356 10.58 15.55 -34.45
C ALA A 356 10.79 16.56 -33.31
N LEU A 357 10.36 17.80 -33.51
CA LEU A 357 10.44 18.86 -32.49
C LEU A 357 9.63 18.53 -31.22
N GLU A 358 8.49 17.85 -31.35
CA GLU A 358 7.66 17.45 -30.22
C GLU A 358 8.25 16.28 -29.43
N VAL A 359 8.92 15.34 -30.11
CA VAL A 359 9.55 14.17 -29.48
C VAL A 359 10.87 14.53 -28.80
N ASP A 360 11.73 15.32 -29.46
CA ASP A 360 13.02 15.75 -28.91
C ASP A 360 12.86 16.49 -27.57
N LYS A 361 11.90 17.41 -27.50
CA LYS A 361 11.59 18.13 -26.25
C LYS A 361 11.20 17.20 -25.09
N VAL A 362 10.51 16.09 -25.39
CA VAL A 362 10.08 15.14 -24.35
C VAL A 362 11.25 14.23 -23.95
N LEU A 363 12.05 13.78 -24.93
CA LEU A 363 13.25 12.98 -24.69
C LEU A 363 14.28 13.73 -23.86
N ASP A 364 14.58 15.00 -24.17
CA ASP A 364 15.50 15.84 -23.39
C ASP A 364 15.10 15.94 -21.91
N ASN A 365 13.81 15.90 -21.60
CA ASN A 365 13.30 15.92 -20.23
C ASN A 365 13.37 14.54 -19.55
N LEU A 366 13.19 13.46 -20.31
CA LEU A 366 13.38 12.09 -19.81
C LEU A 366 14.86 11.77 -19.52
N VAL A 367 15.80 12.38 -20.27
CA VAL A 367 17.26 12.23 -20.05
C VAL A 367 17.71 12.84 -18.72
N LYS A 368 17.10 13.96 -18.32
CA LYS A 368 17.43 14.65 -17.07
C LYS A 368 17.01 13.88 -15.82
N PHE A 369 16.31 12.76 -15.97
CA PHE A 369 15.90 11.91 -14.86
C PHE A 369 17.12 11.21 -14.25
N THR A 370 17.65 11.78 -13.17
CA THR A 370 18.73 11.19 -12.37
C THR A 370 18.16 10.21 -11.34
N THR A 371 18.49 8.93 -11.50
CA THR A 371 18.14 7.83 -10.58
C THR A 371 19.06 7.77 -9.34
N GLU A 372 20.01 8.70 -9.19
CA GLU A 372 21.00 8.70 -8.09
C GLU A 372 20.46 9.28 -6.77
N THR A 373 19.15 9.19 -6.51
CA THR A 373 18.67 9.52 -5.16
C THR A 373 18.88 8.30 -4.27
N ASP A 374 20.09 8.19 -3.70
CA ASP A 374 20.38 7.13 -2.75
C ASP A 374 19.54 7.34 -1.48
N PHE A 375 18.46 6.58 -1.37
CA PHE A 375 17.63 6.53 -0.18
C PHE A 375 18.28 5.72 0.96
N ASN A 376 19.56 5.31 0.84
CA ASN A 376 20.30 4.59 1.88
C ASN A 376 20.40 5.41 3.16
N ASN A 377 19.60 4.97 4.12
CA ASN A 377 19.68 5.41 5.50
C ASN A 377 20.52 4.38 6.24
N LYS A 378 21.65 4.82 6.82
CA LYS A 378 22.53 3.96 7.60
C LYS A 378 21.80 3.45 8.86
N CYS A 379 21.53 2.15 8.86
CA CYS A 379 21.45 1.24 10.01
C CYS A 379 20.34 1.46 11.08
N SER A 380 19.08 1.53 10.66
CA SER A 380 17.92 1.52 11.57
C SER A 380 17.74 0.20 12.33
N ASP A 381 18.17 -0.93 11.77
CA ASP A 381 18.01 -2.26 12.38
C ASP A 381 18.86 -2.45 13.65
N SER A 382 20.05 -1.84 13.70
CA SER A 382 20.89 -1.89 14.89
C SER A 382 20.25 -1.16 16.08
N TYR A 383 19.61 -0.02 15.82
CA TYR A 383 18.88 0.74 16.82
C TYR A 383 17.68 -0.04 17.35
N LEU A 384 16.89 -0.67 16.47
CA LEU A 384 15.77 -1.51 16.88
C LEU A 384 16.20 -2.69 17.75
N LYS A 385 17.31 -3.36 17.43
CA LYS A 385 17.86 -4.44 18.27
C LYS A 385 18.26 -3.95 19.66
N THR A 386 18.88 -2.77 19.75
CA THR A 386 19.18 -2.14 21.05
C THR A 386 17.90 -1.84 21.83
N VAL A 387 16.89 -1.25 21.18
CA VAL A 387 15.61 -0.94 21.81
C VAL A 387 14.90 -2.20 22.30
N GLU A 388 14.92 -3.30 21.53
CA GLU A 388 14.36 -4.59 21.95
C GLU A 388 15.05 -5.16 23.19
N LYS A 389 16.37 -5.05 23.24
CA LYS A 389 17.15 -5.44 24.42
C LYS A 389 16.76 -4.58 25.62
N GLU A 390 16.76 -3.26 25.49
CA GLU A 390 16.41 -2.34 26.58
C GLU A 390 14.97 -2.55 27.07
N LEU A 391 14.02 -2.84 26.18
CA LEU A 391 12.64 -3.20 26.56
C LEU A 391 12.56 -4.53 27.32
N THR A 392 13.37 -5.51 26.92
CA THR A 392 13.47 -6.80 27.61
C THR A 392 14.06 -6.62 29.01
N ASP A 393 15.12 -5.83 29.13
CA ASP A 393 15.73 -5.46 30.40
C ASP A 393 14.74 -4.70 31.28
N MET A 394 14.03 -3.72 30.73
CA MET A 394 12.98 -2.97 31.41
C MET A 394 11.86 -3.89 31.95
N LYS A 395 11.41 -4.87 31.17
CA LYS A 395 10.41 -5.87 31.60
C LYS A 395 10.92 -6.72 32.78
N ASN A 396 12.20 -7.10 32.75
CA ASN A 396 12.80 -7.87 33.84
C ASN A 396 12.99 -7.02 35.11
N LEU A 397 13.41 -5.76 34.97
CA LEU A 397 13.54 -4.81 36.06
C LEU A 397 12.19 -4.51 36.72
N TYR A 398 11.14 -4.30 35.92
CA TYR A 398 9.77 -4.14 36.42
C TYR A 398 9.32 -5.36 37.25
N LYS A 399 9.54 -6.58 36.75
CA LYS A 399 9.24 -7.80 37.51
C LYS A 399 9.99 -7.85 38.83
N ASN A 400 11.25 -7.43 38.87
CA ASN A 400 12.03 -7.37 40.10
C ASN A 400 11.42 -6.38 41.11
N LEU A 401 11.00 -5.19 40.67
CA LEU A 401 10.34 -4.20 41.55
C LEU A 401 9.06 -4.73 42.21
N THR A 402 8.34 -5.63 41.53
CA THR A 402 7.11 -6.25 42.10
C THR A 402 7.38 -7.34 43.14
N ARG A 403 8.64 -7.74 43.36
CA ARG A 403 8.97 -8.79 44.33
C ARG A 403 8.96 -8.24 45.77
N VAL A 404 8.20 -8.92 46.63
CA VAL A 404 7.92 -8.53 48.03
C VAL A 404 9.17 -8.44 48.93
N LYS A 405 10.28 -9.11 48.60
CA LYS A 405 11.49 -9.21 49.45
C LYS A 405 12.75 -8.74 48.72
N MET A 406 12.81 -7.47 48.32
CA MET A 406 14.00 -6.91 47.65
C MET A 406 14.87 -6.09 48.61
N ASN A 407 16.19 -6.28 48.56
CA ASN A 407 17.15 -5.47 49.30
C ASN A 407 17.15 -4.03 48.74
N LYS A 408 17.16 -3.03 49.64
CA LYS A 408 17.18 -1.60 49.29
C LYS A 408 18.30 -1.21 48.31
N GLN A 409 19.52 -1.73 48.48
CA GLN A 409 20.61 -1.44 47.54
C GLN A 409 20.33 -1.96 46.13
N HIS A 410 19.74 -3.15 46.01
CA HIS A 410 19.32 -3.70 44.72
C HIS A 410 18.13 -2.93 44.14
N TYR A 411 17.22 -2.47 44.99
CA TYR A 411 16.09 -1.62 44.61
C TYR A 411 16.53 -0.30 44.00
N ASP A 412 17.40 0.44 44.68
CA ASP A 412 17.90 1.72 44.19
C ASP A 412 18.72 1.55 42.89
N ARG A 413 19.51 0.46 42.79
CA ARG A 413 20.25 0.12 41.57
C ARG A 413 19.31 -0.17 40.39
N ASP A 414 18.25 -0.94 40.60
CA ASP A 414 17.30 -1.27 39.54
C ASP A 414 16.48 -0.03 39.12
N LYS A 415 16.18 0.90 40.04
CA LYS A 415 15.61 2.20 39.68
C LYS A 415 16.50 3.01 38.74
N ILE A 416 17.82 3.06 39.02
CA ILE A 416 18.78 3.75 38.15
C ILE A 416 18.83 3.11 36.76
N LYS A 417 18.81 1.78 36.68
CA LYS A 417 18.77 1.07 35.39
C LYS A 417 17.48 1.34 34.60
N ILE A 418 16.33 1.39 35.27
CA ILE A 418 15.06 1.74 34.63
C ILE A 418 15.14 3.14 33.99
N VAL A 419 15.69 4.12 34.72
CA VAL A 419 15.92 5.46 34.17
C VAL A 419 16.87 5.41 32.97
N HIS A 420 17.92 4.59 33.03
CA HIS A 420 18.82 4.40 31.90
C HIS A 420 18.11 3.82 30.67
N CYS A 421 17.34 2.75 30.82
CA CYS A 421 16.59 2.15 29.70
C CYS A 421 15.65 3.16 29.04
N VAL A 422 14.90 3.92 29.85
CA VAL A 422 14.00 4.97 29.35
C VAL A 422 14.80 6.03 28.57
N HIS A 423 15.89 6.52 29.15
CA HIS A 423 16.73 7.54 28.50
C HIS A 423 17.34 7.06 27.18
N THR A 424 17.88 5.83 27.16
CA THR A 424 18.52 5.25 25.97
C THR A 424 17.53 5.11 24.82
N ILE A 425 16.33 4.56 25.07
CA ILE A 425 15.31 4.41 24.03
C ILE A 425 14.84 5.78 23.52
N LEU A 426 14.61 6.74 24.42
CA LEU A 426 14.21 8.10 24.03
C LEU A 426 15.28 8.78 23.17
N MET A 427 16.56 8.73 23.58
CA MET A 427 17.67 9.32 22.83
C MET A 427 17.79 8.68 21.44
N ILE A 428 17.60 7.36 21.31
CA ILE A 428 17.55 6.71 19.99
C ILE A 428 16.40 7.25 19.15
N LEU A 429 15.22 7.48 19.74
CA LEU A 429 14.07 8.01 19.02
C LEU A 429 14.32 9.44 18.55
N THR A 430 14.59 10.35 19.51
CA THR A 430 14.60 11.80 19.28
C THR A 430 15.86 12.26 18.57
N ASP A 431 17.01 11.66 18.87
CA ASP A 431 18.30 12.20 18.40
C ASP A 431 18.84 11.43 17.18
N LYS A 432 18.25 10.27 16.86
CA LYS A 432 18.67 9.42 15.73
C LYS A 432 17.54 9.16 14.75
N MET A 433 16.47 8.50 15.19
CA MET A 433 15.44 7.99 14.28
C MET A 433 14.55 9.10 13.70
N GLU A 434 14.02 10.01 14.52
CA GLU A 434 13.14 11.09 14.06
C GLU A 434 13.82 12.04 13.07
N PRO A 435 15.03 12.59 13.32
CA PRO A 435 15.68 13.49 12.37
C PRO A 435 16.00 12.79 11.04
N HIS A 436 16.46 11.54 11.10
CA HIS A 436 16.72 10.74 9.91
C HIS A 436 15.45 10.46 9.11
N PHE A 437 14.33 10.21 9.80
CA PHE A 437 13.04 9.98 9.15
C PHE A 437 12.47 11.26 8.54
N GLU A 438 12.61 12.41 9.19
CA GLU A 438 12.18 13.70 8.65
C GLU A 438 12.95 14.06 7.37
N ILE A 439 14.28 13.90 7.37
CA ILE A 439 15.12 14.07 6.17
C ILE A 439 14.64 13.13 5.06
N PHE A 440 14.42 11.86 5.38
CA PHE A 440 13.91 10.88 4.42
C PHE A 440 12.55 11.28 3.84
N VAL A 441 11.60 11.72 4.68
CA VAL A 441 10.27 12.18 4.26
C VAL A 441 10.36 13.40 3.33
N ASN A 442 11.28 14.33 3.60
CA ASN A 442 11.50 15.48 2.72
C ASN A 442 12.12 15.06 1.37
N MET A 443 13.06 14.11 1.37
CA MET A 443 13.64 13.56 0.14
C MET A 443 12.57 12.88 -0.73
N ILE A 444 11.72 12.02 -0.15
CA ILE A 444 10.67 11.33 -0.92
C ILE A 444 9.59 12.30 -1.43
N LYS A 445 9.27 13.37 -0.69
CA LYS A 445 8.34 14.42 -1.16
C LYS A 445 8.86 15.11 -2.41
N ASN A 446 10.14 15.48 -2.39
CA ASN A 446 10.80 16.10 -3.53
C ASN A 446 10.86 15.13 -4.72
N TRP A 447 11.30 13.90 -4.48
CA TRP A 447 11.39 12.86 -5.51
C TRP A 447 10.02 12.54 -6.13
N TYR A 448 8.98 12.40 -5.31
CA TYR A 448 7.64 12.06 -5.81
C TYR A 448 7.08 13.13 -6.76
N LYS A 449 7.34 14.40 -6.43
CA LYS A 449 6.88 15.55 -7.22
C LYS A 449 7.73 15.77 -8.46
N CYS A 450 9.05 15.81 -8.32
CA CYS A 450 9.98 16.19 -9.38
C CYS A 450 10.33 15.03 -10.32
N ASP A 451 10.41 13.82 -9.78
CA ASP A 451 10.90 12.66 -10.50
C ASP A 451 9.73 11.75 -10.89
N PHE A 452 9.00 11.21 -9.92
CA PHE A 452 7.95 10.22 -10.21
C PHE A 452 6.81 10.77 -11.08
N SER A 453 6.16 11.85 -10.63
CA SER A 453 4.97 12.41 -11.29
C SER A 453 5.28 12.97 -12.69
N ASP A 454 6.39 13.70 -12.80
CA ASP A 454 6.85 14.29 -14.05
C ASP A 454 7.32 13.22 -15.04
N HIS A 455 8.07 12.20 -14.59
CA HIS A 455 8.50 11.10 -15.45
C HIS A 455 7.30 10.31 -16.02
N LEU A 456 6.31 9.96 -15.19
CA LEU A 456 5.07 9.33 -15.67
C LEU A 456 4.33 10.21 -16.69
N ARG A 457 4.27 11.52 -16.46
CA ARG A 457 3.67 12.48 -17.40
C ARG A 457 4.42 12.45 -18.74
N TYR A 458 5.75 12.54 -18.73
CA TYR A 458 6.55 12.54 -19.96
C TYR A 458 6.45 11.22 -20.73
N LEU A 459 6.47 10.07 -20.05
CA LEU A 459 6.22 8.76 -20.69
C LEU A 459 4.83 8.72 -21.36
N GLY A 460 3.80 9.22 -20.67
CA GLY A 460 2.44 9.30 -21.22
C GLY A 460 2.34 10.23 -22.44
N VAL A 461 2.98 11.40 -22.40
CA VAL A 461 3.03 12.35 -23.52
C VAL A 461 3.77 11.75 -24.71
N LEU A 462 4.94 11.13 -24.49
CA LEU A 462 5.70 10.47 -25.54
C LEU A 462 4.87 9.37 -26.22
N LYS A 463 4.24 8.49 -25.44
CA LYS A 463 3.35 7.44 -25.95
C LYS A 463 2.20 8.02 -26.78
N LYS A 464 1.62 9.15 -26.36
CA LYS A 464 0.56 9.85 -27.10
C LYS A 464 1.08 10.42 -28.43
N HIS A 465 2.24 11.07 -28.43
CA HIS A 465 2.87 11.63 -29.64
C HIS A 465 3.21 10.53 -30.65
N LEU A 466 3.86 9.43 -30.21
CA LEU A 466 4.17 8.29 -31.08
C LEU A 466 2.91 7.70 -31.71
N ASN A 467 1.85 7.50 -30.93
CA ASN A 467 0.58 6.97 -31.44
C ASN A 467 -0.14 7.95 -32.38
N HIS A 468 -0.07 9.25 -32.11
CA HIS A 468 -0.62 10.27 -33.00
C HIS A 468 0.11 10.27 -34.35
N TYR A 469 1.44 10.27 -34.32
CA TYR A 469 2.25 10.22 -35.53
C TYR A 469 2.03 8.96 -36.33
N LYS A 470 1.93 7.79 -35.67
CA LYS A 470 1.55 6.53 -36.32
C LYS A 470 0.24 6.67 -37.11
N LYS A 471 -0.80 7.21 -36.47
CA LYS A 471 -2.11 7.42 -37.11
C LYS A 471 -2.05 8.41 -38.27
N SER A 472 -1.27 9.49 -38.12
CA SER A 472 -1.08 10.50 -39.16
C SER A 472 -0.33 9.93 -40.36
N LEU A 473 0.69 9.12 -40.13
CA LEU A 473 1.45 8.42 -41.16
C LEU A 473 0.57 7.38 -41.89
N ASP A 474 -0.20 6.57 -41.14
CA ASP A 474 -1.16 5.61 -41.73
C ASP A 474 -2.21 6.31 -42.60
N LYS A 475 -2.67 7.50 -42.17
CA LYS A 475 -3.63 8.28 -42.96
C LYS A 475 -2.97 8.83 -44.22
N PHE A 476 -1.77 9.37 -44.10
CA PHE A 476 -1.02 9.94 -45.21
C PHE A 476 -0.70 8.88 -46.28
N GLU A 477 -0.29 7.68 -45.89
CA GLU A 477 -0.09 6.56 -46.83
C GLU A 477 -1.37 6.22 -47.61
N ARG A 478 -2.52 6.15 -46.94
CA ARG A 478 -3.81 5.92 -47.62
C ARG A 478 -4.17 7.04 -48.59
N ASP A 479 -3.94 8.30 -48.19
CA ASP A 479 -4.21 9.46 -49.05
C ASP A 479 -3.32 9.43 -50.30
N ILE A 480 -2.08 8.95 -50.17
CA ILE A 480 -1.17 8.75 -51.30
C ILE A 480 -1.62 7.59 -52.19
N GLU A 481 -1.98 6.44 -51.63
CA GLU A 481 -2.42 5.28 -52.41
C GLU A 481 -3.61 5.65 -53.31
N VAL A 482 -4.63 6.30 -52.75
CA VAL A 482 -5.81 6.76 -53.49
C VAL A 482 -5.44 7.71 -54.63
N GLU A 483 -4.48 8.62 -54.40
CA GLU A 483 -4.08 9.58 -55.43
C GLU A 483 -3.13 8.98 -56.48
N SER A 484 -2.32 7.99 -56.08
CA SER A 484 -1.48 7.21 -56.99
C SER A 484 -2.35 6.42 -57.97
N ASP A 485 -3.40 5.75 -57.48
CA ASP A 485 -4.35 4.99 -58.30
C ASP A 485 -5.05 5.88 -59.33
N LYS A 486 -5.53 7.07 -58.92
CA LYS A 486 -6.10 8.06 -59.85
C LYS A 486 -5.11 8.56 -60.89
N ASN A 487 -3.86 8.82 -60.49
CA ASN A 487 -2.82 9.27 -61.43
C ASN A 487 -2.46 8.16 -62.43
N MET A 488 -2.42 6.89 -62.00
CA MET A 488 -2.20 5.74 -62.88
C MET A 488 -3.33 5.59 -63.91
N GLU A 489 -4.60 5.75 -63.50
CA GLU A 489 -5.73 5.80 -64.44
C GLU A 489 -5.59 6.95 -65.46
N LEU A 490 -5.19 8.15 -65.02
CA LEU A 490 -4.98 9.30 -65.90
C LEU A 490 -3.81 9.10 -66.89
N ILE A 491 -2.73 8.45 -66.45
CA ILE A 491 -1.56 8.13 -67.30
C ILE A 491 -1.92 7.07 -68.35
N LEU A 492 -2.64 6.02 -67.96
CA LEU A 492 -3.14 4.99 -68.88
C LEU A 492 -4.07 5.59 -69.95
N ASN A 493 -4.87 6.60 -69.56
CA ASN A 493 -5.77 7.31 -70.47
C ASN A 493 -5.09 8.38 -71.35
N SER A 494 -3.84 8.78 -71.07
CA SER A 494 -3.15 9.92 -71.74
C SER A 494 -2.03 9.53 -72.72
N GLN A 495 -1.98 8.29 -73.20
CA GLN A 495 -1.03 7.88 -74.24
C GLN A 495 -1.18 8.71 -75.54
N LYS A 496 -0.41 9.80 -75.64
CA LYS A 496 0.08 10.43 -76.89
C LYS A 496 1.22 11.44 -76.61
N SER A 497 2.46 11.03 -76.91
CA SER A 497 3.52 11.79 -77.63
C SER A 497 4.95 11.70 -77.04
N VAL A 498 5.91 11.69 -77.97
CA VAL A 498 7.29 11.18 -77.92
C VAL A 498 8.32 12.20 -77.38
N ILE A 499 7.91 13.17 -76.54
CA ILE A 499 8.76 14.34 -76.19
C ILE A 499 9.61 14.13 -74.90
N CYS A 500 9.55 12.96 -74.25
CA CYS A 500 9.95 12.82 -72.85
C CYS A 500 11.45 12.53 -72.55
N GLU A 501 12.24 12.07 -73.52
CA GLU A 501 13.53 11.41 -73.21
C GLU A 501 14.69 12.39 -72.91
N GLN A 502 14.81 13.49 -73.66
CA GLN A 502 15.93 14.44 -73.50
C GLN A 502 15.81 15.33 -72.24
N LYS A 503 14.57 15.64 -71.82
CA LYS A 503 14.32 16.36 -70.54
C LYS A 503 14.55 15.49 -69.32
N LEU A 504 14.33 14.18 -69.43
CA LEU A 504 14.60 13.20 -68.37
C LEU A 504 16.10 13.17 -68.00
N ILE A 505 16.97 13.17 -69.00
CA ILE A 505 18.44 13.11 -68.82
C ILE A 505 18.99 14.37 -68.14
N ALA A 506 18.48 15.56 -68.50
CA ALA A 506 18.88 16.82 -67.88
C ALA A 506 18.43 16.92 -66.41
N THR A 507 17.28 16.33 -66.07
CA THR A 507 16.70 16.34 -64.72
C THR A 507 17.42 15.35 -63.79
N LEU A 508 17.83 14.19 -64.33
CA LEU A 508 18.64 13.19 -63.62
C LEU A 508 20.01 13.74 -63.16
N ARG A 509 20.65 14.62 -63.94
CA ARG A 509 21.93 15.24 -63.58
C ARG A 509 21.81 16.25 -62.43
N ARG A 510 20.70 16.97 -62.33
CA ARG A 510 20.44 17.95 -61.26
C ARG A 510 20.11 17.26 -59.93
N HIS A 511 19.41 16.13 -59.97
CA HIS A 511 19.07 15.29 -58.81
C HIS A 511 20.29 14.64 -58.11
N LYS A 512 21.39 14.38 -58.83
CA LYS A 512 22.62 13.83 -58.23
C LYS A 512 23.22 14.78 -57.19
N ALA A 513 23.02 16.09 -57.36
CA ALA A 513 23.44 17.12 -56.40
C ALA A 513 22.51 17.18 -55.16
N GLU A 514 21.20 17.02 -55.33
CA GLU A 514 20.22 17.00 -54.21
C GLU A 514 20.34 15.74 -53.33
N SER A 515 20.84 14.61 -53.86
CA SER A 515 21.09 13.40 -53.05
C SER A 515 22.16 13.58 -51.95
N VAL A 516 23.01 14.61 -52.09
CA VAL A 516 24.03 14.97 -51.09
C VAL A 516 23.38 15.53 -49.82
N ASP A 517 22.24 16.22 -49.94
CA ASP A 517 21.54 16.85 -48.83
C ASP A 517 20.74 15.83 -48.00
N ILE A 518 20.23 14.77 -48.65
CA ILE A 518 19.52 13.65 -48.00
C ILE A 518 20.43 12.86 -47.05
N ASN A 519 21.72 12.75 -47.34
CA ASN A 519 22.67 12.12 -46.45
C ASN A 519 22.82 12.90 -45.12
N SER A 520 22.56 14.21 -45.11
CA SER A 520 22.58 15.01 -43.88
C SER A 520 21.41 14.64 -42.95
N LEU A 521 20.20 14.46 -43.51
CA LEU A 521 19.00 14.02 -42.76
C LEU A 521 19.11 12.57 -42.26
N ILE A 522 19.79 11.70 -43.01
CA ILE A 522 20.11 10.34 -42.56
C ILE A 522 21.09 10.38 -41.38
N GLU A 523 22.09 11.27 -41.43
CA GLU A 523 23.01 11.45 -40.29
C GLU A 523 22.34 12.06 -39.06
N GLU A 524 21.40 12.99 -39.23
CA GLU A 524 20.64 13.53 -38.11
C GLU A 524 19.75 12.45 -37.45
N ASN A 525 19.10 11.59 -38.24
CA ASN A 525 18.34 10.45 -37.71
C ASN A 525 19.23 9.38 -37.04
N LYS A 526 20.44 9.14 -37.56
CA LYS A 526 21.43 8.30 -36.88
C LYS A 526 21.89 8.92 -35.56
N ARG A 527 22.05 10.25 -35.51
CA ARG A 527 22.38 10.98 -34.27
C ARG A 527 21.29 10.80 -33.22
N LEU A 528 20.02 10.96 -33.59
CA LEU A 528 18.88 10.73 -32.69
C LEU A 528 18.81 9.27 -32.21
N THR A 529 19.14 8.32 -33.09
CA THR A 529 19.23 6.90 -32.73
C THR A 529 20.36 6.63 -31.75
N ALA A 530 21.52 7.28 -31.92
CA ALA A 530 22.63 7.21 -31.00
C ALA A 530 22.26 7.81 -29.64
N GLN A 531 21.58 8.96 -29.61
CA GLN A 531 21.10 9.58 -28.36
C GLN A 531 20.10 8.68 -27.61
N MET A 532 19.18 8.02 -28.32
CA MET A 532 18.27 7.01 -27.74
C MET A 532 19.01 5.76 -27.24
N SER A 533 20.06 5.32 -27.94
CA SER A 533 20.95 4.25 -27.47
C SER A 533 21.69 4.64 -26.21
N ASP A 534 22.27 5.84 -26.18
CA ASP A 534 23.01 6.39 -25.03
C ASP A 534 22.09 6.56 -23.82
N LEU A 535 20.86 7.02 -24.00
CA LEU A 535 19.83 7.04 -22.95
C LEU A 535 19.58 5.66 -22.34
N THR A 536 19.44 4.65 -23.20
CA THR A 536 19.19 3.27 -22.77
C THR A 536 20.41 2.70 -22.04
N LEU A 537 21.62 3.02 -22.52
CA LEU A 537 22.90 2.63 -21.90
C LEU A 537 23.11 3.34 -20.57
N HIS A 538 22.85 4.64 -20.48
CA HIS A 538 22.96 5.42 -19.26
C HIS A 538 22.02 4.86 -18.17
N LEU A 539 20.79 4.51 -18.53
CA LEU A 539 19.85 3.82 -17.63
C LEU A 539 20.26 2.37 -17.29
N HIS A 540 21.06 1.73 -18.14
CA HIS A 540 21.63 0.39 -17.90
C HIS A 540 22.86 0.45 -16.98
N GLU A 541 23.64 1.53 -17.06
CA GLU A 541 24.80 1.83 -16.21
C GLU A 541 24.42 2.35 -14.83
N MET A 542 23.17 2.76 -14.61
CA MET A 542 22.55 3.00 -13.29
C MET A 542 22.39 1.72 -12.45
N LYS A 543 23.49 0.96 -12.30
CA LYS A 543 23.60 -0.22 -11.45
C LYS A 543 23.80 0.22 -9.99
N TYR A 544 22.83 -0.19 -9.18
CA TYR A 544 22.80 -0.24 -7.71
C TYR A 544 22.65 1.08 -6.96
#